data_AF-A0AAN8KSM8-F1
#
_entry.id   AF-A0AAN8KSM8-F1
#
_cell.length_a   1.000
_cell.length_b   1.000
_cell.length_c   1.000
_cell.angle_alpha   90.00
_cell.angle_beta   90.00
_cell.angle_gamma   90.00
#
_symmetry.space_group_name_H-M   'P 1'
#
loop_
_entity.id
_entity.type
_entity.pdbx_description
1 polymer ?
#
loop_
_entity_poly.entity_id
_entity_poly.type
_entity_poly.pdbx_seq_one_letter_code
_entity_poly.pdbx_strand_id
1 'polypeptide(L)'
;MLGSVVLLWLFILLLFFFIRVRRPKNFPPGPRPLPILGNLLQLDPVNPLLKDLERREYAGRPTHLLISHLFEGKGIVMANYGSSWRDHRRFALTTLRNFGLGKHSHGRAHPKEVSHICTELESSAGGSMDPQHLFHLAASNIICSLIFGERFEYDDPVILTLIQRLGGVDQGSSRTLGHAL
;
A
#
# COMPACT_ATOMS: atom_id res chain seq x y z
N MET A 1 41.47 32.50 23.15
CA MET A 1 40.17 33.14 23.44
C MET A 1 39.09 32.74 22.43
N LEU A 2 39.35 32.78 21.11
CA LEU A 2 38.35 32.37 20.11
C LEU A 2 37.97 30.88 20.20
N GLY A 3 38.96 29.98 20.35
CA GLY A 3 38.71 28.53 20.38
C GLY A 3 37.83 28.06 21.54
N SER A 4 38.00 28.67 22.72
CA SER A 4 37.16 28.39 23.89
C SER A 4 35.71 28.84 23.70
N VAL A 5 35.48 29.95 22.98
CA VAL A 5 34.13 30.44 22.65
C VAL A 5 33.44 29.51 21.65
N VAL A 6 34.17 29.03 20.63
CA VAL A 6 33.65 28.08 19.63
C VAL A 6 33.28 26.74 20.27
N LEU A 7 34.11 26.22 21.17
CA LEU A 7 33.85 24.98 21.90
C LEU A 7 32.60 25.07 22.79
N LEU A 8 32.41 26.21 23.47
CA LEU A 8 31.25 26.47 24.31
C LEU A 8 29.97 26.56 23.46
N TRP A 9 30.05 27.19 22.28
CA TRP A 9 28.93 27.27 21.33
C TRP A 9 28.54 25.91 20.76
N LEU A 10 29.53 25.09 20.37
CA LEU A 10 29.31 23.70 19.93
C LEU A 10 28.67 22.85 21.03
N PHE A 11 29.12 23.02 22.27
CA PHE A 11 28.54 22.32 23.42
C PHE A 11 27.09 22.74 23.69
N ILE A 12 26.79 24.05 23.60
CA ILE A 12 25.41 24.56 23.73
C ILE A 12 24.54 24.04 22.59
N LEU A 13 25.03 24.00 21.34
CA LEU A 13 24.31 23.41 20.21
C LEU A 13 24.03 21.93 20.42
N LEU A 14 25.02 21.17 20.90
CA LEU A 14 24.85 19.76 21.24
C LEU A 14 23.83 19.57 22.37
N LEU A 15 23.89 20.37 23.42
CA LEU A 15 22.92 20.32 24.51
C LEU A 15 21.52 20.69 24.03
N PHE A 16 21.38 21.74 23.21
CA PHE A 16 20.11 22.14 22.61
C PHE A 16 19.54 21.02 21.74
N PHE A 17 20.38 20.39 20.91
CA PHE A 17 20.01 19.25 20.09
C PHE A 17 19.57 18.06 20.96
N PHE A 18 20.32 17.74 22.02
CA PHE A 18 19.97 16.69 22.97
C PHE A 18 18.66 16.97 23.69
N ILE A 19 18.40 18.23 24.10
CA ILE A 19 17.14 18.65 24.72
C ILE A 19 15.97 18.49 23.74
N ARG A 20 16.16 18.83 22.46
CA ARG A 20 15.16 18.63 21.39
C ARG A 20 14.88 17.14 21.09
N VAL A 21 15.88 16.27 21.30
CA VAL A 21 15.76 14.80 21.13
C VAL A 21 15.12 14.14 22.37
N ARG A 22 14.96 14.85 23.50
CA ARG A 22 14.33 14.26 24.69
C ARG A 22 12.86 13.97 24.46
N ARG A 23 12.43 12.83 24.98
CA ARG A 23 11.03 12.40 24.98
C ARG A 23 10.14 13.44 25.69
N PRO A 24 9.00 13.82 25.11
CA PRO A 24 8.03 14.71 25.77
C PRO A 24 7.44 14.04 27.01
N LYS A 25 6.97 14.87 27.95
CA LYS A 25 6.33 14.39 29.18
C LYS A 25 5.05 13.60 28.83
N ASN A 26 4.79 12.50 29.56
CA ASN A 26 3.63 11.60 29.41
C ASN A 26 3.61 10.69 28.18
N PHE A 27 4.73 10.55 27.46
CA PHE A 27 4.84 9.51 26.44
C PHE A 27 4.99 8.11 27.07
N PRO A 28 4.47 7.05 26.44
CA PRO A 28 4.61 5.69 26.95
C PRO A 28 6.09 5.32 27.14
N PRO A 29 6.40 4.48 28.15
CA PRO A 29 7.76 4.02 28.38
C PRO A 29 8.27 3.29 27.14
N GLY A 30 9.44 3.71 26.64
CA GLY A 30 10.04 3.13 25.45
C GLY A 30 11.54 3.39 25.38
N PRO A 31 12.27 2.64 24.54
CA PRO A 31 13.72 2.75 24.43
C PRO A 31 14.14 4.15 24.01
N ARG A 32 15.21 4.69 24.61
CA ARG A 32 15.63 6.08 24.34
C ARG A 32 16.09 6.21 22.88
N PRO A 33 15.54 7.17 22.12
CA PRO A 33 15.98 7.41 20.75
C PRO A 33 17.39 7.97 20.72
N LEU A 34 18.18 7.47 19.77
CA LEU A 34 19.50 8.01 19.48
C LEU A 34 19.38 9.37 18.79
N PRO A 35 20.33 10.30 19.02
CA PRO A 35 20.41 11.53 18.24
C PRO A 35 20.46 11.23 16.74
N ILE A 36 19.67 11.98 15.93
CA ILE A 36 19.53 11.87 14.46
C ILE A 36 18.85 10.57 13.98
N LEU A 37 19.30 9.40 14.44
CA LEU A 37 18.83 8.09 13.98
C LEU A 37 17.51 7.63 14.65
N GLY A 38 17.17 8.18 15.81
CA GLY A 38 16.00 7.77 16.57
C GLY A 38 16.08 6.31 17.02
N ASN A 39 15.02 5.55 16.77
CA ASN A 39 14.93 4.11 17.07
C ASN A 39 15.15 3.23 15.81
N LEU A 40 15.75 3.77 14.73
CA LEU A 40 15.89 3.05 13.46
C LEU A 40 16.63 1.70 13.62
N LEU A 41 17.63 1.64 14.51
CA LEU A 41 18.40 0.42 14.79
C LEU A 41 17.66 -0.61 15.67
N GLN A 42 16.52 -0.21 16.24
CA GLN A 42 15.68 -1.06 17.10
C GLN A 42 14.46 -1.60 16.35
N LEU A 43 14.33 -1.30 15.05
CA LEU A 43 13.28 -1.85 14.22
C LEU A 43 13.65 -3.29 13.84
N ASP A 44 12.82 -4.23 14.26
CA ASP A 44 12.88 -5.59 13.72
C ASP A 44 12.46 -5.56 12.24
N PRO A 45 13.29 -6.06 11.32
CA PRO A 45 12.97 -6.07 9.89
C PRO A 45 11.80 -7.00 9.55
N VAL A 46 11.47 -7.94 10.44
CA VAL A 46 10.44 -8.96 10.19
C VAL A 46 9.04 -8.48 10.59
N ASN A 47 8.89 -7.68 11.65
CA ASN A 47 7.57 -7.22 12.14
C ASN A 47 7.67 -5.91 12.94
N PRO A 48 7.89 -4.76 12.27
CA PRO A 48 8.27 -3.53 12.96
C PRO A 48 7.17 -2.91 13.85
N LEU A 49 5.89 -3.26 13.68
CA LEU A 49 4.78 -2.50 14.31
C LEU A 49 3.54 -3.31 14.71
N LEU A 50 3.51 -4.65 14.58
CA LEU A 50 2.23 -5.38 14.64
C LEU A 50 1.58 -5.43 16.05
N LYS A 51 2.36 -5.33 17.13
CA LYS A 51 1.86 -5.53 18.50
C LYS A 51 1.08 -4.35 19.09
N ASP A 52 1.33 -3.13 18.60
CA ASP A 52 0.75 -1.92 19.19
C ASP A 52 -0.42 -1.34 18.39
N LEU A 53 -0.67 -1.84 17.17
CA LEU A 53 -1.60 -1.24 16.20
C LEU A 53 -3.07 -1.70 16.32
N GLU A 54 -3.39 -2.66 17.19
CA GLU A 54 -4.76 -3.21 17.28
C GLU A 54 -5.75 -2.31 18.04
N ARG A 55 -5.30 -1.22 18.67
CA ARG A 55 -6.19 -0.34 19.45
C ARG A 55 -6.89 0.69 18.55
N ARG A 56 -8.20 0.91 18.76
CA ARG A 56 -9.01 1.91 18.03
C ARG A 56 -8.44 3.35 18.08
N GLU A 57 -7.65 3.65 19.11
CA GLU A 57 -6.91 4.92 19.24
C GLU A 57 -5.88 5.14 18.11
N TYR A 58 -5.47 4.09 17.41
CA TYR A 58 -4.58 4.13 16.24
C TYR A 58 -5.31 4.05 14.89
N ALA A 59 -6.62 4.37 14.85
CA ALA A 59 -7.37 4.41 13.59
C ALA A 59 -6.92 5.54 12.63
N GLY A 60 -6.02 6.42 13.08
CA GLY A 60 -5.41 7.45 12.26
C GLY A 60 -4.65 6.88 11.05
N ARG A 61 -4.50 7.69 10.01
CA ARG A 61 -3.68 7.37 8.83
C ARG A 61 -2.46 8.28 8.85
N PRO A 62 -1.24 7.73 8.67
CA PRO A 62 -0.08 8.58 8.50
C PRO A 62 -0.29 9.40 7.22
N THR A 63 -0.35 10.71 7.35
CA THR A 63 -0.31 11.65 6.21
C THR A 63 1.10 11.64 5.63
N HIS A 64 1.41 10.62 4.84
CA HIS A 64 2.61 10.63 4.02
C HIS A 64 2.41 11.63 2.88
N LEU A 65 3.33 12.59 2.72
CA LEU A 65 3.22 13.72 1.77
C LEU A 65 2.82 13.28 0.35
N LEU A 66 3.41 12.21 -0.17
CA LEU A 66 3.08 11.69 -1.50
C LEU A 66 1.65 11.14 -1.60
N ILE A 67 1.19 10.43 -0.56
CA ILE A 67 -0.10 9.75 -0.57
C ILE A 67 -1.23 10.75 -0.32
N SER A 68 -1.01 11.74 0.54
CA SER A 68 -1.98 12.82 0.77
C SER A 68 -2.21 13.68 -0.47
N HIS A 69 -1.19 13.90 -1.30
CA HIS A 69 -1.35 14.64 -2.56
C HIS A 69 -2.04 13.81 -3.64
N LEU A 70 -1.77 12.51 -3.73
CA LEU A 70 -2.39 11.63 -4.73
C LEU A 70 -3.88 11.40 -4.48
N PHE A 71 -4.30 11.31 -3.21
CA PHE A 71 -5.67 10.94 -2.85
C PHE A 71 -6.46 12.06 -2.14
N GLU A 72 -5.86 13.23 -1.95
CA GLU A 72 -6.43 14.40 -1.25
C GLU A 72 -7.02 14.08 0.14
N GLY A 73 -6.60 12.99 0.78
CA GLY A 73 -7.20 12.51 2.02
C GLY A 73 -8.68 12.10 1.89
N LYS A 74 -9.12 11.72 0.69
CA LYS A 74 -10.48 11.24 0.39
C LYS A 74 -10.53 9.71 0.26
N GLY A 75 -11.75 9.16 0.24
CA GLY A 75 -11.99 7.72 0.13
C GLY A 75 -12.03 6.99 1.48
N ILE A 76 -11.73 5.69 1.47
CA ILE A 76 -11.78 4.84 2.69
C ILE A 76 -10.38 4.53 3.23
N VAL A 77 -9.39 4.38 2.34
CA VAL A 77 -8.03 3.97 2.73
C VAL A 77 -7.25 5.14 3.35
N MET A 78 -7.32 6.32 2.73
CA MET A 78 -6.52 7.50 3.09
C MET A 78 -7.30 8.61 3.80
N ALA A 79 -8.63 8.48 3.95
CA ALA A 79 -9.40 9.48 4.66
C ALA A 79 -9.23 9.39 6.17
N ASN A 80 -9.20 10.57 6.80
CA ASN A 80 -9.15 10.69 8.24
C ASN A 80 -10.42 10.12 8.90
N TYR A 81 -10.26 9.63 10.13
CA TYR A 81 -11.39 9.12 10.90
C TYR A 81 -12.42 10.24 11.14
N GLY A 82 -13.66 10.01 10.72
CA GLY A 82 -14.75 10.98 10.81
C GLY A 82 -16.09 10.37 10.40
N SER A 83 -17.17 11.18 10.41
CA SER A 83 -18.49 10.76 9.91
C SER A 83 -18.42 10.30 8.46
N SER A 84 -17.83 11.11 7.56
CA SER A 84 -17.71 10.76 6.14
C SER A 84 -17.00 9.42 5.90
N TRP A 85 -15.88 9.16 6.60
CA TRP A 85 -15.18 7.88 6.49
C TRP A 85 -16.04 6.71 7.00
N ARG A 86 -16.74 6.89 8.12
CA ARG A 86 -17.65 5.86 8.67
C ARG A 86 -18.78 5.55 7.70
N ASP A 87 -19.36 6.57 7.08
CA ASP A 87 -20.49 6.44 6.16
C ASP A 87 -20.03 5.76 4.85
N HIS A 88 -18.93 6.21 4.24
CA HIS A 88 -18.35 5.56 3.06
C HIS A 88 -17.93 4.12 3.33
N ARG A 89 -17.28 3.83 4.48
CA ARG A 89 -16.91 2.47 4.88
C ARG A 89 -18.15 1.59 5.06
N ARG A 90 -19.19 2.10 5.73
CA ARG A 90 -20.43 1.35 5.97
C ARG A 90 -21.16 1.09 4.65
N PHE A 91 -21.25 2.07 3.78
CA PHE A 91 -21.83 1.94 2.45
C PHE A 91 -21.08 0.87 1.65
N ALA A 92 -19.76 1.01 1.49
CA ALA A 92 -18.94 0.07 0.73
C ALA A 92 -19.04 -1.37 1.26
N LEU A 93 -18.91 -1.57 2.58
CA LEU A 93 -19.01 -2.91 3.18
C LEU A 93 -20.41 -3.52 3.05
N THR A 94 -21.46 -2.69 3.15
CA THR A 94 -22.84 -3.16 2.92
C THR A 94 -23.04 -3.58 1.48
N THR A 95 -22.58 -2.77 0.53
CA THR A 95 -22.65 -3.05 -0.91
C THR A 95 -21.87 -4.31 -1.28
N LEU A 96 -20.64 -4.48 -0.78
CA LEU A 96 -19.83 -5.69 -1.00
C LEU A 96 -20.53 -6.95 -0.47
N ARG A 97 -21.14 -6.88 0.73
CA ARG A 97 -21.93 -8.00 1.28
C ARG A 97 -23.16 -8.30 0.45
N ASN A 98 -23.85 -7.29 -0.05
CA ASN A 98 -25.01 -7.48 -0.93
C ASN A 98 -24.62 -8.09 -2.27
N PHE A 99 -23.40 -7.82 -2.77
CA PHE A 99 -22.84 -8.49 -3.94
C PHE A 99 -22.40 -9.96 -3.70
N GLY A 100 -22.49 -10.45 -2.46
CA GLY A 100 -22.20 -11.84 -2.11
C GLY A 100 -20.82 -12.07 -1.49
N LEU A 101 -20.02 -11.02 -1.26
CA LEU A 101 -18.75 -11.16 -0.53
C LEU A 101 -19.02 -11.32 0.98
N GLY A 102 -18.76 -12.51 1.52
CA GLY A 102 -18.78 -12.77 2.97
C GLY A 102 -20.04 -13.46 3.54
N LYS A 103 -20.94 -13.98 2.69
CA LYS A 103 -21.97 -14.97 3.06
C LYS A 103 -21.91 -16.15 2.09
N HIS A 104 -22.42 -17.33 2.49
CA HIS A 104 -22.56 -18.53 1.63
C HIS A 104 -23.46 -18.34 0.39
N SER A 105 -23.91 -17.12 0.09
CA SER A 105 -24.47 -16.81 -1.23
C SER A 105 -23.34 -16.82 -2.24
N HIS A 106 -23.41 -17.75 -3.19
CA HIS A 106 -22.56 -17.95 -4.38
C HIS A 106 -22.24 -16.64 -5.13
N GLY A 107 -21.41 -15.79 -4.51
CA GLY A 107 -21.12 -14.44 -4.96
C GLY A 107 -20.14 -14.52 -6.08
N ARG A 108 -20.62 -14.82 -7.30
CA ARG A 108 -20.02 -14.59 -8.61
C ARG A 108 -18.49 -14.40 -8.57
N ALA A 109 -17.75 -15.36 -8.01
CA ALA A 109 -16.41 -15.62 -8.49
C ALA A 109 -16.71 -16.01 -9.92
N HIS A 110 -16.56 -15.05 -10.85
CA HIS A 110 -17.02 -15.23 -12.22
C HIS A 110 -16.38 -16.54 -12.68
N PRO A 111 -17.15 -17.63 -12.87
CA PRO A 111 -16.55 -18.91 -13.22
C PRO A 111 -15.67 -18.76 -14.47
N LYS A 112 -16.03 -17.79 -15.31
CA LYS A 112 -15.25 -17.24 -16.42
C LYS A 112 -13.82 -16.81 -16.09
N GLU A 113 -13.55 -16.10 -15.00
CA GLU A 113 -12.18 -15.66 -14.69
C GLU A 113 -11.31 -16.82 -14.20
N VAL A 114 -11.91 -17.74 -13.42
CA VAL A 114 -11.24 -18.99 -13.02
C VAL A 114 -10.96 -19.86 -14.24
N SER A 115 -11.94 -20.02 -15.14
CA SER A 115 -11.75 -20.72 -16.41
C SER A 115 -10.67 -20.08 -17.26
N HIS A 116 -10.62 -18.75 -17.35
CA HIS A 116 -9.58 -18.04 -18.11
C HIS A 116 -8.18 -18.28 -17.53
N ILE A 117 -8.03 -18.25 -16.21
CA ILE A 117 -6.76 -18.59 -15.55
C ILE A 117 -6.35 -20.03 -15.87
N CYS A 118 -7.28 -20.98 -15.79
CA CYS A 118 -7.00 -22.39 -16.13
C CYS A 118 -6.57 -22.54 -17.60
N THR A 119 -7.26 -21.88 -18.54
CA THR A 119 -6.90 -21.92 -19.96
C THR A 119 -5.53 -21.30 -20.22
N GLU A 120 -5.19 -20.18 -19.57
CA GLU A 120 -3.88 -19.55 -19.74
C GLU A 120 -2.74 -20.42 -19.19
N LEU A 121 -2.99 -21.11 -18.06
CA LEU A 121 -2.07 -22.07 -17.47
C LEU A 121 -1.88 -23.32 -18.35
N GLU A 122 -2.96 -23.82 -18.96
CA GLU A 122 -2.92 -24.95 -19.89
C GLU A 122 -2.22 -24.58 -21.21
N SER A 123 -2.48 -23.39 -21.74
CA SER A 123 -1.81 -22.82 -22.92
C SER A 123 -0.30 -22.66 -22.71
N SER A 124 0.09 -22.27 -21.49
CA SER A 124 1.49 -22.08 -21.12
C SER A 124 2.16 -23.35 -20.58
N ALA A 125 1.49 -24.51 -20.63
CA ALA A 125 2.02 -25.77 -20.11
C ALA A 125 3.27 -26.21 -20.89
N GLY A 126 4.42 -26.18 -20.22
CA GLY A 126 5.74 -26.49 -20.80
C GLY A 126 6.58 -25.27 -21.17
N GLY A 127 6.03 -24.04 -21.05
CA GLY A 127 6.75 -22.79 -21.23
C GLY A 127 7.09 -22.07 -19.91
N SER A 128 7.71 -20.90 -20.02
CA SER A 128 7.97 -19.97 -18.91
C SER A 128 6.90 -18.88 -18.92
N MET A 129 6.13 -18.75 -17.83
CA MET A 129 5.14 -17.68 -17.64
C MET A 129 5.40 -16.98 -16.30
N ASP A 130 5.16 -15.68 -16.23
CA ASP A 130 5.16 -14.92 -14.97
C ASP A 130 3.79 -15.05 -14.26
N PRO A 131 3.70 -15.77 -13.12
CA PRO A 131 2.44 -15.93 -12.39
C PRO A 131 1.93 -14.60 -11.82
N GLN A 132 2.83 -13.67 -11.48
CA GLN A 132 2.46 -12.41 -10.85
C GLN A 132 1.61 -11.56 -11.80
N HIS A 133 2.00 -11.48 -13.07
CA HIS A 133 1.24 -10.77 -14.09
C HIS A 133 -0.19 -11.33 -14.26
N LEU A 134 -0.32 -12.65 -14.38
CA LEU A 134 -1.61 -13.32 -14.56
C LEU A 134 -2.58 -13.03 -13.40
N PHE A 135 -2.12 -13.13 -12.16
CA PHE A 135 -2.96 -12.85 -10.99
C PHE A 135 -3.32 -11.38 -10.84
N HIS A 136 -2.41 -10.45 -11.20
CA HIS A 136 -2.74 -9.02 -11.22
C HIS A 136 -3.84 -8.70 -12.23
N LEU A 137 -3.76 -9.29 -13.41
CA LEU A 137 -4.73 -9.11 -14.48
C LEU A 137 -6.10 -9.66 -14.08
N ALA A 138 -6.12 -10.87 -13.50
CA ALA A 138 -7.35 -11.48 -13.02
C ALA A 138 -8.00 -10.71 -11.87
N ALA A 139 -7.21 -10.28 -10.89
CA ALA A 139 -7.71 -9.46 -9.79
C ALA A 139 -8.28 -8.11 -10.29
N SER A 140 -7.59 -7.48 -11.24
CA SER A 140 -8.03 -6.21 -11.84
C SER A 140 -9.38 -6.36 -12.55
N ASN A 141 -9.57 -7.44 -13.30
CA ASN A 141 -10.84 -7.72 -13.97
C ASN A 141 -11.98 -7.99 -12.99
N ILE A 142 -11.73 -8.75 -11.92
CA ILE A 142 -12.74 -8.97 -10.87
C ILE A 142 -13.14 -7.64 -10.24
N ILE A 143 -12.17 -6.76 -9.94
CA ILE A 143 -12.43 -5.44 -9.38
C ILE A 143 -13.18 -4.54 -10.38
N CYS A 144 -12.79 -4.52 -11.65
CA CYS A 144 -13.44 -3.70 -12.68
C CYS A 144 -14.88 -4.15 -12.93
N SER A 145 -15.11 -5.46 -13.04
CA SER A 145 -16.46 -6.03 -13.17
C SER A 145 -17.34 -5.69 -11.96
N LEU A 146 -16.76 -5.67 -10.75
CA LEU A 146 -17.47 -5.30 -9.54
C LEU A 146 -17.83 -3.80 -9.47
N ILE A 147 -16.96 -2.92 -9.94
CA ILE A 147 -17.15 -1.46 -9.87
C ILE A 147 -18.02 -0.94 -11.03
N PHE A 148 -17.74 -1.39 -12.25
CA PHE A 148 -18.33 -0.84 -13.48
C PHE A 148 -19.45 -1.70 -14.05
N GLY A 149 -19.61 -2.94 -13.59
CA GLY A 149 -20.58 -3.89 -14.14
C GLY A 149 -20.18 -4.46 -15.51
N GLU A 150 -19.12 -3.95 -16.13
CA GLU A 150 -18.61 -4.36 -17.43
C GLU A 150 -17.17 -4.89 -17.31
N ARG A 151 -16.80 -5.82 -18.19
CA ARG A 151 -15.43 -6.34 -18.32
C ARG A 151 -14.68 -5.49 -19.34
N PHE A 152 -13.46 -5.12 -19.02
CA PHE A 152 -12.54 -4.61 -20.03
C PHE A 152 -11.83 -5.78 -20.70
N GLU A 153 -11.64 -5.71 -22.00
CA GLU A 153 -10.81 -6.67 -22.73
C GLU A 153 -9.35 -6.55 -22.27
N TYR A 154 -8.65 -7.68 -22.17
CA TYR A 154 -7.26 -7.71 -21.70
C TYR A 154 -6.30 -6.92 -22.61
N ASP A 155 -6.71 -6.68 -23.86
CA ASP A 155 -6.00 -5.86 -24.84
C ASP A 155 -6.42 -4.38 -24.82
N ASP A 156 -7.32 -3.96 -23.92
CA ASP A 156 -7.77 -2.57 -23.85
C ASP A 156 -6.60 -1.65 -23.45
N PRO A 157 -6.26 -0.64 -24.29
CA PRO A 157 -5.14 0.26 -24.02
C PRO A 157 -5.30 1.04 -22.71
N VAL A 158 -6.54 1.28 -22.24
CA VAL A 158 -6.83 1.98 -20.99
C VAL A 158 -6.42 1.13 -19.77
N ILE A 159 -6.78 -0.16 -19.76
CA ILE A 159 -6.40 -1.08 -18.68
C ILE A 159 -4.90 -1.34 -18.66
N LEU A 160 -4.30 -1.58 -19.83
CA LEU A 160 -2.86 -1.80 -19.92
C LEU A 160 -2.08 -0.57 -19.43
N THR A 161 -2.52 0.64 -19.77
CA THR A 161 -1.93 1.88 -19.26
C THR A 161 -2.11 2.02 -17.75
N LEU A 162 -3.28 1.67 -17.21
CA LEU A 162 -3.57 1.75 -15.78
C LEU A 162 -2.69 0.76 -14.98
N ILE A 163 -2.56 -0.49 -15.45
CA ILE A 163 -1.72 -1.52 -14.84
C ILE A 163 -0.24 -1.13 -14.92
N GLN A 164 0.22 -0.59 -16.04
CA GLN A 164 1.61 -0.13 -16.18
C GLN A 164 1.92 1.04 -15.22
N ARG A 165 0.98 1.97 -15.04
CA ARG A 165 1.10 3.08 -14.10
C ARG A 165 1.07 2.64 -12.63
N LEU A 166 0.30 1.60 -12.32
CA LEU A 166 0.18 1.04 -10.96
C LEU A 166 1.31 0.07 -10.62
N GLY A 167 1.87 -0.62 -11.61
CA GLY A 167 2.87 -1.67 -11.44
C GLY A 167 4.31 -1.17 -11.37
N GLY A 168 4.64 0.00 -11.95
CA GLY A 168 6.05 0.44 -12.02
C GLY A 168 6.98 -0.58 -12.68
N VAL A 169 6.42 -1.51 -13.48
CA VAL A 169 7.16 -2.52 -14.23
C VAL A 169 7.26 -2.01 -15.67
N ASP A 170 8.47 -1.63 -16.05
CA ASP A 170 8.83 -1.39 -17.44
C ASP A 170 8.52 -2.65 -18.26
N GLN A 171 7.55 -2.58 -19.17
CA GLN A 171 7.37 -3.57 -20.25
C GLN A 171 8.42 -3.40 -21.37
N GLY A 172 9.62 -2.95 -21.01
CA GLY A 172 10.72 -2.70 -21.94
C GLY A 172 11.71 -3.86 -22.01
N SER A 173 11.28 -5.10 -22.30
CA SER A 173 12.25 -6.13 -22.69
C SER A 173 11.73 -7.39 -23.39
N SER A 174 10.45 -7.76 -23.28
CA SER A 174 10.02 -9.09 -23.79
C SER A 174 9.33 -9.12 -25.15
N ARG A 175 9.05 -7.97 -25.78
CA ARG A 175 8.34 -7.95 -27.09
C ARG A 175 9.24 -8.07 -28.33
N THR A 176 10.57 -8.07 -28.19
CA THR A 176 11.49 -8.15 -29.35
C THR A 176 12.09 -9.53 -29.61
N LEU A 177 11.82 -10.56 -28.80
CA LEU A 177 12.39 -11.89 -29.00
C LEU A 177 11.42 -12.95 -29.56
N GLY A 178 10.11 -12.69 -29.57
CA GLY A 178 9.11 -13.64 -30.10
C GLY A 178 8.84 -13.55 -31.61
N HIS A 179 9.45 -12.59 -32.31
CA HIS A 179 9.29 -12.40 -33.77
C HIS A 179 10.58 -12.65 -34.57
N ALA A 180 11.62 -13.20 -33.94
CA ALA A 180 12.92 -13.40 -34.58
C ALA A 180 13.46 -14.84 -34.53
N LEU A 181 12.70 -15.81 -34.02
CA LEU A 181 12.97 -17.26 -34.13
C LEU A 181 11.64 -18.02 -34.18
#